data_AF-A0A520HEJ1-F1
#
_entry.id   AF-A0A520HEJ1-F1
#
_cell.length_a   1.000
_cell.length_b   1.000
_cell.length_c   1.000
_cell.angle_alpha   90.00
_cell.angle_beta   90.00
_cell.angle_gamma   90.00
#
_symmetry.space_group_name_H-M   'P 1'
#
loop_
_entity.id
_entity.type
_entity.pdbx_description
1 polymer ?
#
loop_
_entity_poly.entity_id
_entity_poly.type
_entity_poly.pdbx_seq_one_letter_code
_entity_poly.pdbx_strand_id
1 'polypeptide(L)' 'MKALAWHGKHDVRIDNVPDPDIVNPRDCIIKVTSTAICGSDLHLYDGYIPTMQAGDILG' A
#
# COMPACT_ATOMS: atom_id res chain seq x y z
N MET A 1 -5.94 -0.19 -11.07
CA MET A 1 -5.00 -1.31 -10.83
C MET A 1 -5.31 -2.12 -9.57
N LYS A 2 -4.69 -3.30 -9.39
CA LYS A 2 -4.74 -4.07 -8.14
C LYS A 2 -3.65 -3.58 -7.17
N ALA A 3 -3.99 -3.43 -5.89
CA ALA A 3 -3.03 -3.02 -4.85
C ALA A 3 -3.34 -3.72 -3.52
N LEU A 4 -2.31 -3.91 -2.68
CA LEU A 4 -2.49 -4.40 -1.31
C LEU A 4 -2.97 -3.25 -0.43
N ALA A 5 -4.13 -3.40 0.17
CA ALA A 5 -4.76 -2.42 1.03
C ALA A 5 -4.87 -2.93 2.47
N TRP A 6 -4.69 -2.04 3.43
CA TRP A 6 -4.90 -2.30 4.85
C TRP A 6 -6.37 -2.16 5.20
N HIS A 7 -6.96 -3.15 5.87
CA HIS A 7 -8.36 -3.15 6.31
C HIS A 7 -8.51 -3.20 7.83
N GLY A 8 -7.41 -3.40 8.55
CA GLY A 8 -7.36 -3.49 9.99
C GLY A 8 -6.09 -4.18 10.45
N LYS A 9 -5.88 -4.18 11.77
CA LYS A 9 -4.84 -5.01 12.36
C LYS A 9 -5.03 -6.46 11.93
N HIS A 10 -3.98 -7.04 11.36
CA HIS A 10 -3.96 -8.40 10.81
C HIS A 10 -4.92 -8.66 9.64
N ASP A 11 -5.40 -7.60 8.97
CA ASP A 11 -6.30 -7.71 7.82
C ASP A 11 -5.78 -6.85 6.66
N VAL A 12 -5.23 -7.51 5.64
CA VAL A 12 -4.78 -6.88 4.39
C VAL A 12 -5.33 -7.67 3.22
N ARG A 13 -5.75 -6.96 2.17
CA ARG A 13 -6.48 -7.55 1.04
C ARG A 13 -6.03 -6.91 -0.26
N ILE A 14 -6.23 -7.61 -1.37
CA ILE A 14 -6.02 -7.02 -2.68
C ILE A 14 -7.31 -6.36 -3.14
N ASP A 15 -7.26 -5.04 -3.32
CA ASP A 15 -8.37 -4.24 -3.81
C ASP A 15 -8.11 -3.76 -5.25
N ASN A 16 -9.18 -3.46 -5.98
CA ASN A 16 -9.07 -2.70 -7.23
C ASN A 16 -9.21 -1.21 -6.92
N VAL A 17 -8.18 -0.44 -7.24
CA VAL A 17 -8.11 1.01 -7.03
C VAL A 17 -7.85 1.74 -8.36
N PRO A 18 -8.07 3.06 -8.44
CA PRO A 18 -7.67 3.84 -9.62
C PRO A 18 -6.18 3.67 -9.96
N ASP A 19 -5.84 3.89 -11.21
CA ASP A 19 -4.43 3.96 -11.61
C ASP A 19 -3.79 5.25 -11.06
N PRO A 20 -2.49 5.25 -10.73
CA PRO A 20 -1.83 6.43 -10.16
C PRO A 20 -1.66 7.52 -11.21
N ASP A 21 -1.71 8.76 -10.75
CA ASP A 21 -1.46 9.96 -11.57
C ASP A 21 -0.14 10.63 -11.18
N ILE A 22 0.46 11.36 -12.12
CA ILE A 22 1.61 12.22 -11.85
C ILE A 22 1.11 13.48 -11.14
N VAL A 23 1.53 13.70 -9.90
CA VAL A 23 1.12 14.86 -9.09
C VAL A 23 2.18 15.96 -9.12
N ASN A 24 3.46 15.58 -9.14
CA ASN A 24 4.60 16.49 -9.15
C ASN A 24 5.44 16.33 -10.41
N PRO A 25 6.18 17.36 -10.85
CA PRO A 25 6.99 17.31 -12.06
C PRO A 25 8.11 16.26 -12.09
N ARG A 26 8.43 15.65 -10.94
CA ARG A 26 9.51 14.65 -10.79
C ARG A 26 9.00 13.23 -10.52
N ASP A 27 7.68 13.03 -10.52
CA ASP A 27 7.13 11.70 -10.28
C ASP A 27 7.30 10.82 -11.53
N CYS A 28 7.26 9.51 -11.31
CA CYS A 28 7.21 8.54 -12.40
C CYS A 28 6.25 7.41 -12.03
N ILE A 29 5.57 6.85 -13.03
CA ILE A 29 4.73 5.68 -12.87
C ILE A 29 5.51 4.47 -13.34
N ILE A 30 5.66 3.48 -12.46
CA ILE A 30 6.45 2.27 -12.72
C ILE A 30 5.52 1.07 -12.80
N LYS A 31 5.68 0.25 -13.83
CA LYS A 31 5.08 -1.09 -13.88
C LYS A 31 5.88 -2.03 -12.98
N VAL A 32 5.34 -2.34 -11.80
CA VAL A 32 5.96 -3.27 -10.86
C VAL A 32 6.05 -4.67 -11.49
N THR A 33 7.26 -5.22 -11.59
CA THR A 33 7.52 -6.61 -12.03
C THR A 33 7.69 -7.55 -10.85
N SER A 34 8.31 -7.05 -9.78
CA SER A 34 8.55 -7.76 -8.53
C SER A 34 8.50 -6.77 -7.37
N THR A 35 8.02 -7.24 -6.22
CA THR A 35 8.09 -6.54 -4.92
C THR A 35 8.33 -7.58 -3.82
N ALA A 36 8.74 -7.14 -2.64
CA ALA A 36 9.01 -8.01 -1.50
C ALA A 36 8.31 -7.50 -0.24
N ILE A 37 8.13 -8.39 0.72
CA ILE A 37 7.66 -8.05 2.06
C ILE A 37 8.90 -7.79 2.93
N CYS A 38 8.95 -6.64 3.56
CA CYS A 38 9.98 -6.24 4.50
C CYS A 38 9.52 -6.53 5.95
N GLY A 39 10.46 -6.72 6.87
CA GLY A 39 10.14 -6.82 8.29
C GLY A 39 9.42 -5.58 8.83
N SER A 40 9.67 -4.40 8.25
CA SER A 40 8.98 -3.15 8.63
C SER A 40 7.48 -3.17 8.32
N ASP A 41 7.04 -3.98 7.36
CA ASP A 41 5.62 -4.07 6.99
C ASP A 41 4.80 -4.65 8.13
N LEU A 42 5.44 -5.42 9.03
CA LEU A 42 4.81 -5.91 10.25
C LEU A 42 4.37 -4.78 11.17
N HIS A 43 5.04 -3.62 11.16
CA HIS A 43 4.59 -2.47 11.94
C HIS A 43 3.24 -1.92 11.46
N LEU A 44 2.97 -2.01 10.15
CA LEU A 44 1.68 -1.65 9.55
C LEU A 44 0.64 -2.74 9.82
N TYR A 45 1.01 -4.00 9.59
CA TYR A 45 0.16 -5.17 9.78
C TYR A 45 -0.30 -5.36 11.24
N ASP A 46 0.59 -5.14 12.22
CA ASP A 46 0.29 -5.24 13.65
C ASP A 46 -0.43 -4.01 14.23
N GLY A 47 -0.66 -2.98 13.41
CA GLY A 47 -1.39 -1.77 13.78
C GLY A 47 -0.61 -0.82 14.69
N TYR A 48 0.73 -0.75 14.57
CA TYR A 48 1.54 0.17 15.36
C TYR A 48 1.55 1.60 14.82
N ILE A 49 1.12 1.82 13.57
CA ILE A 49 1.00 3.14 12.98
C ILE A 49 -0.43 3.66 13.22
N PRO A 50 -0.64 4.61 14.16
CA PRO A 50 -1.96 5.00 14.62
C PRO A 50 -2.78 5.79 13.58
N THR A 51 -2.13 6.28 12.53
CA THR A 51 -2.76 7.06 11.46
C THR A 51 -3.27 6.21 10.30
N MET A 52 -3.05 4.88 10.33
CA MET A 52 -3.54 3.96 9.30
C MET A 52 -5.06 3.95 9.24
N GLN A 53 -5.60 4.01 8.04
CA GLN A 53 -7.03 3.94 7.75
C GLN A 53 -7.33 2.74 6.85
N ALA A 54 -8.54 2.19 7.00
CA ALA A 54 -9.00 1.14 6.11
C ALA A 54 -9.03 1.67 4.66
N GLY A 55 -8.39 0.95 3.75
CA GLY A 55 -8.19 1.34 2.35
C GLY A 55 -6.80 1.92 2.05
N ASP A 56 -5.97 2.19 3.06
CA ASP A 56 -4.59 2.66 2.83
C ASP A 56 -3.79 1.62 2.06
N ILE A 57 -3.07 2.07 1.02
CA ILE A 57 -2.24 1.20 0.19
C ILE A 57 -0.90 0.94 0.87
N LEU A 58 -0.52 -0.34 0.90
CA LEU A 58 0.75 -0.80 1.46
C LEU A 58 1.76 -1.00 0.33
N GLY A 59 2.83 -0.21 0.34
CA GLY A 59 3.91 -0.23 -0.65
C GLY A 59 4.17 1.13 -1.29
#